data_AF-A0A947CGT5-F1
#
_entry.id   AF-A0A947CGT5-F1
#
_cell.length_a   1.000
_cell.length_b   1.000
_cell.length_c   1.000
_cell.angle_alpha   90.00
_cell.angle_beta   90.00
_cell.angle_gamma   90.00
#
_symmetry.space_group_name_H-M   'P 1'
#
loop_
_entity.id
_entity.type
_entity.pdbx_description
1 polymer ?
#
loop_
_entity_poly.entity_id
_entity_poly.type
_entity_poly.pdbx_seq_one_letter_code
_entity_poly.pdbx_strand_id
1 'polypeptide(L)' 'MTVETGLPLLFRALRFAAEYHRDGRRKGVGASPYINHPIAVASELVAAGVSDPEVLAAALLHDTVEDT' A
#
# COMPACT_ATOMS: atom_id res chain seq x y z
N MET A 1 10.00 -9.61 21.01
CA MET A 1 9.27 -8.76 20.05
C MET A 1 10.32 -8.22 19.08
N THR A 2 10.52 -8.90 17.95
CA THR A 2 11.46 -8.42 16.93
C THR A 2 10.79 -7.24 16.24
N VAL A 3 11.32 -6.04 16.44
CA VAL A 3 10.99 -4.89 15.59
C VAL A 3 11.37 -5.31 14.18
N GLU A 4 10.37 -5.43 13.30
CA GLU A 4 10.64 -5.67 11.89
C GLU A 4 11.44 -4.50 11.34
N THR A 5 12.48 -4.80 10.57
CA THR A 5 13.20 -3.78 9.82
C THR A 5 12.30 -3.22 8.71
N GLY A 6 12.57 -1.99 8.28
CA GLY A 6 11.65 -1.25 7.41
C GLY A 6 11.33 -1.94 6.09
N LEU A 7 12.31 -2.56 5.43
CA LEU A 7 12.07 -3.19 4.12
C LEU A 7 11.20 -4.47 4.20
N PRO A 8 11.45 -5.43 5.13
CA PRO A 8 10.52 -6.54 5.36
C PRO A 8 9.09 -6.09 5.69
N LEU A 9 8.91 -5.04 6.51
CA LEU A 9 7.59 -4.53 6.86
C LEU A 9 6.84 -4.07 5.61
N LEU A 10 7.49 -3.26 4.78
CA LEU A 10 6.91 -2.74 3.54
C LEU A 10 6.55 -3.86 2.56
N PHE A 11 7.38 -4.89 2.40
CA PHE A 11 7.05 -6.00 1.51
C PHE A 11 5.86 -6.83 2.01
N ARG A 12 5.70 -7.02 3.32
CA ARG A 12 4.52 -7.69 3.88
C ARG A 12 3.26 -6.86 3.66
N ALA A 13 3.31 -5.56 3.95
CA ALA A 13 2.19 -4.65 3.73
C ALA A 13 1.78 -4.63 2.25
N LEU A 14 2.75 -4.51 1.35
CA LEU A 14 2.51 -4.54 -0.10
C LEU A 14 1.88 -5.85 -0.56
N ARG A 15 2.40 -7.00 -0.10
CA ARG A 15 1.84 -8.32 -0.43
C ARG A 15 0.39 -8.42 0.04
N PHE A 16 0.12 -8.03 1.28
CA PHE A 16 -1.23 -8.08 1.86
C PHE A 16 -2.20 -7.19 1.08
N ALA A 17 -1.83 -5.94 0.80
CA ALA A 17 -2.64 -5.03 0.00
C ALA A 17 -2.90 -5.57 -1.42
N ALA A 18 -1.89 -6.18 -2.06
CA ALA A 18 -2.02 -6.77 -3.39
C ALA A 18 -2.96 -7.99 -3.40
N GLU A 19 -2.85 -8.86 -2.39
CA GLU A 19 -3.74 -10.00 -2.20
C GLU A 19 -5.18 -9.55 -1.95
N TYR A 20 -5.37 -8.50 -1.13
CA TYR A 20 -6.68 -7.95 -0.80
C TYR A 20 -7.36 -7.29 -2.01
N HIS A 21 -6.62 -6.45 -2.76
CA HIS A 21 -7.13 -5.71 -3.91
C HIS A 21 -7.04 -6.47 -5.25
N ARG A 22 -6.78 -7.79 -5.23
CA ARG A 22 -6.57 -8.62 -6.43
C ARG A 22 -7.69 -8.53 -7.46
N ASP A 23 -8.93 -8.49 -6.97
CA ASP A 23 -10.15 -8.46 -7.80
C ASP A 23 -10.68 -7.03 -7.95
N GLY A 24 -10.15 -6.10 -7.16
CA GLY A 24 -10.41 -4.67 -7.25
C GLY A 24 -9.87 -4.06 -8.54
N ARG A 25 -10.65 -3.17 -9.13
CA ARG A 25 -10.30 -2.42 -10.34
C ARG A 25 -10.61 -0.94 -10.13
N ARG A 26 -9.72 -0.07 -10.63
CA ARG A 26 -9.96 1.38 -10.60
C ARG A 26 -11.12 1.75 -11.52
N LYS A 27 -11.88 2.79 -11.15
CA LYS A 27 -12.98 3.33 -11.96
C LYS A 27 -12.42 3.91 -13.28
N GLY A 28 -13.04 3.59 -14.42
CA GLY A 28 -12.70 4.17 -15.74
C GLY A 28 -12.39 3.15 -16.84
N VAL A 29 -12.25 3.63 -18.08
CA VAL A 29 -11.91 2.81 -19.27
C VAL A 29 -10.43 2.39 -19.17
N GLY A 30 -10.15 1.08 -19.21
CA GLY A 30 -8.81 0.52 -19.01
C GLY A 30 -8.48 0.15 -17.55
N ALA A 31 -9.50 0.15 -16.68
CA ALA A 31 -9.51 -0.25 -15.28
C ALA A 31 -8.26 -1.02 -14.79
N SER A 32 -7.28 -0.29 -14.29
CA SER A 32 -6.05 -0.88 -13.76
C SER A 32 -6.31 -1.56 -12.41
N PRO A 33 -5.48 -2.55 -12.02
CA PRO A 33 -5.57 -3.17 -10.70
C PRO A 33 -5.55 -2.13 -9.57
N TYR A 34 -6.43 -2.28 -8.58
CA TYR A 34 -6.60 -1.28 -7.53
C TYR A 34 -5.34 -1.08 -6.68
N ILE A 35 -4.48 -2.10 -6.55
CA ILE A 35 -3.19 -2.03 -5.86
C ILE A 35 -2.27 -0.87 -6.31
N ASN A 36 -2.45 -0.36 -7.53
CA ASN A 36 -1.70 0.81 -8.00
C ASN A 36 -2.00 2.08 -7.19
N HIS A 37 -3.18 2.17 -6.57
CA HIS A 37 -3.56 3.32 -5.73
C HIS A 37 -2.77 3.37 -4.42
N PRO A 38 -2.77 2.34 -3.54
CA PRO A 38 -1.94 2.35 -2.35
C PRO A 38 -0.43 2.52 -2.63
N ILE A 39 0.06 1.96 -3.75
CA ILE A 39 1.45 2.17 -4.19
C ILE A 39 1.73 3.64 -4.53
N ALA A 40 0.82 4.30 -5.25
CA ALA A 40 0.96 5.72 -5.58
C ALA A 40 0.98 6.57 -4.31
N VAL A 41 0.07 6.33 -3.36
CA VAL A 41 0.03 7.06 -2.07
C VAL A 41 1.35 6.91 -1.30
N ALA A 42 1.87 5.69 -1.17
CA ALA A 42 3.16 5.47 -0.52
C ALA A 42 4.32 6.16 -1.26
N SER A 43 4.28 6.21 -2.60
CA SER A 43 5.29 6.90 -3.42
C SER A 43 5.27 8.41 -3.21
N GLU A 44 4.08 9.03 -3.13
CA GLU A 44 3.93 10.46 -2.87
C GLU A 44 4.44 10.84 -1.46
N LEU A 45 4.22 9.98 -0.45
CA LEU A 45 4.77 10.20 0.89
C LEU A 45 6.30 10.18 0.89
N VAL A 46 6.91 9.22 0.17
CA VAL A 46 8.36 9.19 -0.01
C VAL A 46 8.85 10.46 -0.71
N ALA A 47 8.15 10.91 -1.76
CA ALA A 47 8.48 12.16 -2.46
C ALA A 47 8.35 13.40 -1.55
N ALA A 48 7.44 13.37 -0.57
CA ALA A 48 7.28 14.39 0.46
C ALA A 48 8.30 14.29 1.61
N GLY A 49 9.23 13.32 1.56
CA GLY A 49 10.30 13.15 2.55
C GLY A 49 9.96 12.22 3.71
N VAL A 50 8.85 11.49 3.65
CA VAL A 50 8.50 10.48 4.66
C VAL A 50 9.34 9.22 4.46
N SER A 51 10.10 8.85 5.49
CA SER A 51 10.94 7.64 5.49
C SER A 51 10.59 6.64 6.59
N ASP A 52 9.59 6.96 7.42
CA ASP A 52 9.15 6.06 8.48
C ASP A 52 8.45 4.82 7.88
N PRO A 53 8.99 3.61 8.09
CA PRO A 53 8.44 2.41 7.49
C PRO A 53 7.04 2.05 8.01
N GLU A 54 6.68 2.45 9.23
CA GLU A 54 5.33 2.20 9.76
C GLU A 54 4.31 3.12 9.08
N VAL A 55 4.66 4.39 8.83
CA VAL A 55 3.81 5.33 8.09
C VAL A 55 3.63 4.87 6.64
N LEU A 56 4.72 4.45 6.00
CA LEU A 56 4.67 3.94 4.62
C LEU A 56 3.90 2.62 4.52
N ALA A 57 3.99 1.74 5.53
CA ALA A 57 3.16 0.54 5.61
C ALA A 57 1.68 0.88 5.81
N ALA A 58 1.35 1.85 6.66
CA ALA A 58 -0.03 2.32 6.84
C ALA A 58 -0.61 2.87 5.53
N ALA A 59 0.18 3.62 4.75
CA ALA A 59 -0.23 4.10 3.44
C ALA A 59 -0.52 2.96 2.45
N LEU A 60 0.27 1.88 2.47
CA LEU A 60 -0.02 0.69 1.66
C LEU A 60 -1.30 -0.04 2.08
N LEU A 61 -1.73 0.11 3.33
CA LEU A 61 -2.84 -0.63 3.93
C LEU A 61 -4.13 0.20 4.10
N HIS A 62 -4.10 1.52 3.87
CA HIS A 62 -5.19 2.42 4.30
C HIS A 62 -6.59 2.01 3.79
N ASP A 63 -6.70 1.56 2.54
CA ASP A 63 -7.97 1.16 1.93
C ASP A 63 -8.35 -0.31 2.18
N THR A 64 -7.53 -1.08 2.89
CA THR A 64 -7.83 -2.50 3.16
C THR A 64 -8.97 -2.69 4.17
N VAL A 65 -9.36 -1.63 4.89
CA VAL A 65 -10.46 -1.63 5.87
C VAL A 65 -11.66 -0.80 5.39
N GLU A 66 -11.48 0.10 4.42
CA GLU A 66 -12.53 1.03 3.97
C GLU A 66 -13.33 0.48 2.77
N ASP A 67 -12.68 -0.25 1.87
CA ASP A 67 -13.34 -0.98 0.77
C ASP A 67 -13.72 -2.42 1.19
N THR A 68 -14.04 -2.62 2.48
CA THR A 68 -14.68 -3.83 3.05
C THR A 68 -16.13 -3.56 3.43
#